data_AF-A0A955X940-F1
#
_entry.id   AF-A0A955X940-F1
#
_cell.length_a   1.000
_cell.length_b   1.000
_cell.length_c   1.000
_cell.angle_alpha   90.00
_cell.angle_beta   90.00
_cell.angle_gamma   90.00
#
_symmetry.space_group_name_H-M   'P 1'
#
loop_
_entity.id
_entity.type
_entity.pdbx_description
1 polymer ?
#
loop_
_entity_poly.entity_id
_entity_poly.type
_entity_poly.pdbx_seq_one_letter_code
_entity_poly.pdbx_strand_id
1 'polypeptide(L)'
;MIAAAGPAVSLALAGLMGVLASLTGAHLSLGALRTIDLLAYGAALNLAMGVFNLVPALPMDGGRIFRALLAPRMGHLKATTVAAWVSRAFAVLFVLVGVVKGMWSLALIGGMLFLMVAQEERVAQVMASA
;
A
#
# COMPACT_ATOMS: atom_id res chain seq x y z
N MET A 1 7.91 -13.51 -6.81
CA MET A 1 8.16 -13.18 -5.39
C MET A 1 8.78 -11.80 -5.17
N ILE A 2 8.85 -10.93 -6.19
CA ILE A 2 9.39 -9.56 -6.05
C ILE A 2 8.44 -8.65 -5.23
N ALA A 3 7.12 -8.84 -5.34
CA ALA A 3 6.13 -7.97 -4.66
C ALA A 3 6.20 -8.02 -3.12
N ALA A 4 6.65 -9.12 -2.51
CA ALA A 4 6.75 -9.19 -1.04
C ALA A 4 7.99 -8.48 -0.48
N ALA A 5 8.98 -8.16 -1.33
CA ALA A 5 10.23 -7.55 -0.89
C ALA A 5 10.02 -6.11 -0.38
N GLY A 6 9.13 -5.34 -1.01
CA GLY A 6 8.82 -3.96 -0.61
C GLY A 6 8.26 -3.87 0.82
N PRO A 7 7.14 -4.56 1.14
CA PRO A 7 6.61 -4.61 2.49
C PRO A 7 7.61 -5.18 3.50
N ALA A 8 8.33 -6.25 3.15
CA ALA A 8 9.27 -6.89 4.06
C ALA A 8 10.41 -5.95 4.47
N VAL A 9 11.00 -5.23 3.51
CA VAL A 9 12.07 -4.25 3.79
C VAL A 9 11.53 -3.08 4.62
N SER A 10 10.34 -2.57 4.29
CA SER A 10 9.72 -1.47 5.04
C SER A 10 9.45 -1.90 6.49
N LEU A 11 8.89 -3.08 6.72
CA LEU A 11 8.64 -3.59 8.07
C LEU A 11 9.94 -3.90 8.83
N ALA A 12 10.97 -4.41 8.14
CA ALA A 12 12.28 -4.64 8.74
C ALA A 12 12.95 -3.33 9.20
N LEU A 13 12.92 -2.30 8.35
CA LEU A 13 13.40 -0.96 8.70
C LEU A 13 12.60 -0.34 9.83
N ALA A 14 11.27 -0.51 9.83
CA ALA A 14 10.41 -0.05 10.92
C ALA A 14 10.81 -0.68 12.27
N GLY A 15 11.04 -2.00 12.29
CA GLY A 15 11.49 -2.72 13.47
C GLY A 15 12.87 -2.28 13.94
N LEU A 16 13.85 -2.22 13.02
CA LEU A 16 15.21 -1.81 13.35
C LEU A 16 15.27 -0.38 13.91
N MET A 17 14.64 0.57 13.22
CA MET A 17 14.61 1.97 13.65
C MET A 17 13.82 2.14 14.94
N GLY A 18 12.74 1.37 15.15
CA GLY A 18 11.97 1.36 16.38
C GLY A 18 12.75 0.85 17.59
N VAL A 19 13.55 -0.21 17.42
CA VAL A 19 14.45 -0.72 18.47
C VAL A 19 15.55 0.29 18.77
N LEU A 20 16.18 0.88 17.75
CA LEU A 20 17.19 1.91 17.97
C LEU A 20 16.62 3.16 18.62
N ALA A 21 15.39 3.55 18.27
CA ALA A 21 14.66 4.65 18.89
C ALA A 21 14.42 4.39 20.39
N SER A 22 13.96 3.19 20.77
CA SER A 22 13.71 2.86 22.17
C SER A 22 14.99 2.84 23.02
N LEU A 23 16.11 2.39 22.44
CA LEU A 23 17.42 2.36 23.10
C LEU A 23 18.05 3.74 23.28
N THR A 24 17.74 4.70 22.41
CA THR A 24 18.30 6.07 22.43
C THR A 24 17.41 7.08 23.16
N GLY A 25 16.27 6.64 23.72
CA GLY A 25 15.29 7.54 24.32
C GLY A 25 14.59 8.43 23.30
N ALA A 26 14.53 8.00 22.04
CA ALA A 26 13.79 8.71 21.01
C ALA A 26 12.30 8.57 21.23
N HIS A 27 11.62 9.71 21.16
CA HIS A 27 10.18 9.78 21.30
C HIS A 27 9.61 10.49 20.06
N LEU A 28 8.40 10.11 19.65
CA LEU A 28 7.73 10.79 18.55
C LEU A 28 7.29 12.18 19.03
N SER A 29 8.13 13.20 18.81
CA SER A 29 7.86 14.58 19.16
C SER A 29 7.64 15.42 17.90
N LEU A 30 6.53 16.16 17.86
CA LEU A 30 6.15 17.03 16.74
C LEU A 30 6.84 18.42 16.80
N GLY A 31 7.67 18.69 17.82
CA GLY A 31 8.14 20.05 18.15
C GLY A 31 9.58 20.39 17.75
N ALA A 32 10.45 19.43 17.47
CA ALA A 32 11.82 19.67 17.03
C ALA A 32 12.40 18.42 16.34
N LEU A 33 12.99 18.57 15.16
CA LEU A 33 13.66 17.47 14.45
C LEU A 33 15.08 17.28 15.00
N ARG A 34 15.24 16.58 16.12
CA ARG A 34 16.54 16.09 16.57
C ARG A 34 16.87 14.77 15.86
N THR A 35 18.15 14.43 15.73
CA THR A 35 18.60 13.17 15.11
C THR A 35 17.97 11.94 15.75
N ILE A 36 17.73 12.03 17.06
CA ILE A 36 17.08 10.99 17.86
C ILE A 36 15.60 10.83 17.46
N ASP A 37 14.88 11.93 17.23
CA ASP A 37 13.47 11.91 16.81
C ASP A 37 13.29 11.41 15.36
N LEU A 38 14.32 11.57 14.50
CA LEU A 38 14.31 11.04 13.13
C LEU A 38 14.22 9.50 13.09
N LEU A 39 14.77 8.80 14.10
CA LEU A 39 14.67 7.33 14.19
C LEU A 39 13.22 6.90 14.45
N ALA A 40 12.55 7.55 15.41
CA ALA A 40 11.15 7.27 15.73
C ALA A 40 10.22 7.63 14.55
N TYR A 41 10.47 8.77 13.89
CA TYR A 41 9.72 9.18 12.70
C TYR A 41 9.95 8.22 11.53
N GLY A 42 11.20 7.83 11.28
CA GLY A 42 11.56 6.87 10.25
C GLY A 42 10.95 5.49 10.49
N ALA A 43 10.90 5.04 11.74
CA ALA A 43 10.21 3.80 12.11
C ALA A 43 8.70 3.88 11.79
N ALA A 44 8.05 4.98 12.17
CA ALA A 44 6.62 5.19 11.93
C ALA A 44 6.29 5.26 10.43
N LEU A 45 7.10 5.96 9.64
CA LEU A 45 6.92 6.06 8.18
C LEU A 45 7.10 4.71 7.49
N ASN A 46 8.15 3.96 7.84
CA ASN A 46 8.38 2.63 7.29
C ASN A 46 7.28 1.63 7.68
N LEU A 47 6.75 1.74 8.91
CA LEU A 47 5.61 0.94 9.35
C LEU A 47 4.37 1.29 8.53
N ALA A 48 4.06 2.58 8.38
CA ALA A 48 2.94 3.05 7.57
C ALA A 48 3.06 2.58 6.12
N MET A 49 4.24 2.69 5.50
CA MET A 49 4.52 2.22 4.15
C MET A 49 4.36 0.70 4.03
N GLY A 50 4.89 -0.07 4.99
CA GLY A 50 4.77 -1.53 5.01
C GLY A 50 3.32 -1.99 5.12
N VAL A 51 2.54 -1.37 6.02
CA VAL A 51 1.10 -1.67 6.20
C VAL A 51 0.30 -1.26 4.97
N PHE A 52 0.54 -0.06 4.43
CA PHE A 52 -0.16 0.43 3.25
C PHE A 52 0.12 -0.48 2.04
N ASN A 53 1.37 -0.91 1.85
CA ASN A 53 1.73 -1.82 0.76
C ASN A 53 1.17 -3.24 0.93
N LEU A 54 0.68 -3.66 2.10
CA LEU A 54 0.01 -4.95 2.29
C LEU A 54 -1.49 -4.91 2.03
N VAL A 55 -2.08 -3.73 1.83
CA VAL A 55 -3.50 -3.60 1.48
C VAL A 55 -3.78 -4.37 0.18
N PRO A 56 -4.83 -5.20 0.11
CA PRO A 56 -5.13 -6.05 -1.05
C PRO A 56 -5.76 -5.25 -2.20
N ALA A 57 -5.12 -4.16 -2.61
CA ALA A 57 -5.55 -3.30 -3.71
C ALA A 57 -4.38 -3.08 -4.68
N LEU A 58 -4.58 -3.40 -5.96
CA LEU A 58 -3.74 -2.93 -7.06
C LEU A 58 -3.72 -1.39 -7.10
N PRO A 59 -2.56 -0.76 -7.35
CA PRO A 59 -1.29 -1.35 -7.82
C PRO A 59 -0.33 -1.81 -6.71
N MET A 60 -0.78 -1.74 -5.44
CA MET A 60 0.05 -2.01 -4.27
C MET A 60 0.54 -3.46 -4.27
N ASP A 61 1.64 -3.68 -3.56
CA ASP A 61 2.26 -5.00 -3.46
C ASP A 61 1.30 -6.07 -2.91
N GLY A 62 0.43 -5.71 -1.96
CA GLY A 62 -0.61 -6.55 -1.39
C GLY A 62 -1.66 -6.97 -2.42
N GLY A 63 -2.03 -6.09 -3.35
CA GLY A 63 -2.88 -6.43 -4.49
C GLY A 63 -2.21 -7.43 -5.44
N ARG A 64 -0.89 -7.30 -5.66
CA ARG A 64 -0.11 -8.24 -6.47
C ARG A 64 0.02 -9.60 -5.80
N ILE A 65 0.24 -9.63 -4.48
CA ILE A 65 0.26 -10.85 -3.66
C ILE A 65 -1.12 -11.51 -3.71
N PHE A 66 -2.20 -10.76 -3.48
CA PHE A 66 -3.57 -11.26 -3.55
C PHE A 66 -3.87 -11.89 -4.92
N ARG A 67 -3.55 -11.19 -6.01
CA ARG A 67 -3.67 -11.74 -7.38
C ARG A 67 -2.86 -13.03 -7.55
N ALA A 68 -1.62 -13.07 -7.07
CA ALA A 68 -0.76 -14.25 -7.18
C ALA A 68 -1.30 -15.45 -6.38
N LEU A 69 -1.99 -15.22 -5.26
CA LEU A 69 -2.65 -16.27 -4.48
C LEU A 69 -3.91 -16.81 -5.17
N LEU A 70 -4.62 -15.96 -5.92
CA LEU A 70 -5.83 -16.37 -6.66
C LEU A 70 -5.48 -17.07 -7.99
N ALA A 71 -4.40 -16.66 -8.65
CA ALA A 71 -4.04 -17.13 -10.00
C ALA A 71 -3.99 -18.66 -10.17
N PRO A 72 -3.44 -19.47 -9.23
CA PRO A 72 -3.40 -20.92 -9.37
C PRO A 72 -4.78 -21.59 -9.41
N ARG A 73 -5.81 -20.97 -8.81
CA ARG A 73 -7.15 -21.55 -8.70
C ARG A 73 -8.08 -21.17 -9.86
N MET A 74 -7.90 -19.99 -10.43
CA MET A 74 -8.86 -19.43 -11.41
C MET A 74 -8.22 -18.89 -12.70
N GLY A 75 -6.90 -18.97 -12.83
CA GLY A 75 -6.15 -18.41 -13.95
C GLY A 75 -5.84 -16.92 -13.78
N HIS A 76 -4.83 -16.45 -14.51
CA HIS A 76 -4.25 -15.11 -14.33
C HIS A 76 -5.24 -13.97 -14.63
N LEU A 77 -6.08 -14.14 -15.66
CA LEU A 77 -7.04 -13.11 -16.07
C LEU A 77 -8.17 -12.93 -15.05
N LYS A 78 -8.77 -14.04 -14.59
CA LYS A 78 -9.80 -14.00 -13.55
C LYS A 78 -9.24 -13.47 -12.24
N ALA A 79 -8.03 -13.88 -11.84
CA ALA A 79 -7.39 -13.37 -10.63
C ALA A 79 -7.12 -11.86 -10.71
N THR A 80 -6.73 -11.35 -11.87
CA THR A 80 -6.53 -9.90 -12.08
C THR A 80 -7.84 -9.15 -11.98
N THR A 81 -8.90 -9.69 -12.58
CA THR A 81 -10.26 -9.10 -12.53
C THR A 81 -10.76 -9.03 -11.08
N VAL A 82 -10.62 -10.11 -10.31
CA VAL A 82 -11.01 -10.12 -8.89
C VAL A 82 -10.18 -9.14 -8.06
N ALA A 83 -8.85 -9.10 -8.27
CA ALA A 83 -7.99 -8.13 -7.59
C ALA A 83 -8.38 -6.68 -7.93
N ALA A 84 -8.69 -6.39 -9.18
CA ALA A 84 -9.14 -5.07 -9.62
C ALA A 84 -10.50 -4.67 -9.02
N TRP A 85 -11.44 -5.61 -8.91
CA TRP A 85 -12.71 -5.38 -8.21
C TRP A 85 -12.50 -4.99 -6.74
N VAL A 86 -11.64 -5.70 -6.03
CA VAL A 86 -11.29 -5.37 -4.64
C VAL A 86 -10.66 -3.97 -4.57
N SER A 87 -9.72 -3.65 -5.46
CA SER A 87 -9.13 -2.32 -5.51
C SER A 87 -10.14 -1.20 -5.77
N ARG A 88 -11.11 -1.42 -6.67
CA ARG A 88 -12.18 -0.45 -6.96
C ARG A 88 -13.03 -0.20 -5.72
N ALA A 89 -13.35 -1.24 -4.95
CA ALA A 89 -14.06 -1.07 -3.69
C ALA A 89 -13.28 -0.18 -2.71
N PHE A 90 -11.97 -0.41 -2.57
CA PHE A 90 -11.11 0.47 -1.77
C PHE A 90 -11.05 1.91 -2.31
N ALA A 91 -10.97 2.08 -3.63
CA ALA A 91 -10.92 3.39 -4.27
C ALA A 91 -12.18 4.20 -3.96
N VAL A 92 -13.35 3.59 -4.15
CA VAL A 92 -14.65 4.21 -3.85
C VAL A 92 -14.76 4.51 -2.36
N LEU A 93 -14.34 3.58 -1.49
CA LEU A 93 -14.34 3.80 -0.05
C LEU A 93 -13.48 5.00 0.34
N PHE A 94 -12.27 5.13 -0.21
CA PHE A 94 -11.37 6.25 0.07
C PHE A 94 -11.91 7.59 -0.44
N VAL A 95 -12.51 7.61 -1.64
CA VAL A 95 -13.20 8.80 -2.15
C VAL A 95 -14.35 9.19 -1.23
N LEU A 96 -15.20 8.24 -0.87
CA LEU A 96 -16.42 8.51 -0.11
C LEU A 96 -16.09 8.97 1.32
N VAL A 97 -15.20 8.27 2.01
CA VAL A 97 -14.71 8.70 3.33
C VAL A 97 -13.97 10.03 3.24
N GLY A 98 -13.14 10.21 2.21
CA GLY A 98 -12.39 11.44 1.98
C GLY A 98 -13.30 12.66 1.82
N VAL A 99 -14.34 12.54 1.00
CA VAL A 99 -15.31 13.62 0.77
C VAL A 99 -16.15 13.87 2.03
N VAL A 100 -16.73 12.83 2.64
CA VAL A 100 -17.61 12.98 3.82
C VAL A 100 -16.89 13.59 5.02
N LYS A 101 -15.60 13.24 5.21
CA LYS A 101 -14.80 13.79 6.32
C LYS A 101 -14.05 15.08 5.97
N GLY A 102 -14.19 15.60 4.75
CA GLY A 102 -13.42 16.76 4.27
C GLY A 102 -11.92 16.50 4.11
N MET A 103 -11.51 15.23 4.09
CA MET A 103 -10.13 14.79 3.89
C MET A 103 -9.82 14.68 2.40
N TRP A 104 -9.59 15.82 1.75
CA TRP A 104 -9.33 15.91 0.31
C TRP A 104 -8.14 15.07 -0.16
N SER A 105 -7.09 14.95 0.66
CA SER A 105 -5.94 14.10 0.37
C SER A 105 -6.34 12.63 0.19
N LEU A 106 -7.20 12.11 1.07
CA LEU A 106 -7.69 10.73 0.99
C LEU A 106 -8.59 10.54 -0.25
N ALA A 107 -9.42 11.53 -0.57
CA ALA A 107 -10.25 11.49 -1.75
C ALA A 107 -9.42 11.45 -3.04
N LEU A 108 -8.34 12.24 -3.12
CA LEU A 108 -7.41 12.22 -4.24
C LEU A 108 -6.68 10.88 -4.37
N ILE A 109 -6.24 10.29 -3.25
CA ILE A 109 -5.64 8.96 -3.24
C ILE A 109 -6.63 7.92 -3.79
N GLY A 110 -7.89 7.97 -3.36
CA GLY A 110 -8.95 7.09 -3.87
C GLY A 110 -9.18 7.26 -5.38
N GLY A 111 -9.25 8.50 -5.86
CA GLY A 111 -9.39 8.78 -7.30
C GLY A 111 -8.21 8.26 -8.12
N MET A 112 -6.99 8.47 -7.62
CA MET A 112 -5.77 7.97 -8.26
C MET A 112 -5.74 6.43 -8.28
N LEU A 113 -6.13 5.78 -7.18
CA LEU A 113 -6.26 4.32 -7.10
C LEU A 113 -7.22 3.80 -8.17
N PHE A 114 -8.39 4.45 -8.34
CA PHE A 114 -9.37 4.06 -9.35
C PHE A 114 -8.80 4.09 -10.77
N LEU A 115 -8.07 5.16 -11.12
CA LEU A 115 -7.44 5.31 -12.44
C LEU A 115 -6.35 4.26 -12.68
N MET A 116 -5.52 3.99 -11.67
CA MET A 116 -4.44 3.00 -11.78
C MET A 116 -4.97 1.58 -11.99
N VAL A 117 -6.04 1.20 -11.29
CA VAL A 117 -6.68 -0.10 -11.48
C VAL A 117 -7.22 -0.25 -12.90
N ALA A 118 -7.81 0.81 -13.47
CA ALA A 118 -8.30 0.79 -14.83
C ALA A 118 -7.16 0.59 -15.87
N GLN A 119 -5.97 1.13 -15.60
CA GLN A 119 -4.79 0.88 -16.44
C GLN A 119 -4.34 -0.57 -16.35
N GLU A 120 -4.31 -1.14 -15.15
CA GLU A 120 -3.81 -2.50 -14.93
C GLU A 120 -4.73 -3.58 -15.54
N GLU A 121 -6.05 -3.37 -15.52
CA GLU A 121 -7.00 -4.21 -16.26
C GLU A 121 -6.79 -4.13 -17.78
N ARG A 122 -6.60 -2.93 -18.35
CA ARG A 122 -6.37 -2.77 -19.79
C ARG A 122 -5.12 -3.50 -20.25
N VAL A 123 -4.02 -3.37 -19.52
CA VAL A 123 -2.76 -4.05 -19.84
C VAL A 123 -2.96 -5.57 -19.82
N ALA A 124 -3.66 -6.11 -18.82
CA ALA A 124 -3.94 -7.54 -18.74
C ALA A 124 -4.81 -8.05 -19.89
N GLN A 125 -5.78 -7.25 -20.36
CA GLN A 125 -6.62 -7.60 -21.51
C GLN A 125 -5.84 -7.61 -22.83
N VAL A 126 -5.00 -6.60 -23.06
CA VAL A 126 -4.17 -6.53 -24.28
C VAL A 126 -3.21 -7.71 -24.36
N MET A 127 -2.61 -8.12 -23.25
CA MET A 127 -1.73 -9.29 -23.19
C MET A 127 -2.48 -10.61 -23.41
N ALA A 128 -3.79 -10.66 -23.14
CA ALA A 128 -4.60 -11.85 -23.36
C ALA A 128 -5.02 -12.03 -24.83
N SER A 129 -5.01 -10.94 -25.60
CA SER A 129 -5.39 -10.92 -27.02
C SER A 129 -4.21 -11.11 -27.99
N ALA A 130 -2.98 -11.20 -27.47
CA ALA A 130 -1.75 -11.43 -28.23
C ALA A 130 -1.36 -12.91 -28.18
#